data_AF-A0A949QZ59-F1
#
_entry.id   AF-A0A949QZ59-F1
#
_cell.length_a   1.000
_cell.length_b   1.000
_cell.length_c   1.000
_cell.angle_alpha   90.00
_cell.angle_beta   90.00
_cell.angle_gamma   90.00
#
_symmetry.space_group_name_H-M   'P 1'
#
loop_
_entity.id
_entity.type
_entity.pdbx_description
1 polymer ?
#
loop_
_entity_poly.entity_id
_entity_poly.type
_entity_poly.pdbx_seq_one_letter_code
_entity_poly.pdbx_strand_id
1 'polypeptide(L)'
;MSKRLQVTLYVIAAYLTVFGILFIFLPSVAEKVLSNTLPDKALNMLYGQLSLTFAYTAFLAARGGDGLGKLSRVILALTTGHVVVFAYQLGTGMLNFAQAGPPLIINAIFTVLLFLFRKDITA
;
A
#
# COMPACT_ATOMS: atom_id res chain seq x y z
N MET A 1 -11.40 -17.81 8.15
CA MET A 1 -10.01 -17.45 8.54
C MET A 1 -9.71 -18.03 9.93
N SER A 2 -8.48 -18.51 10.19
CA SER A 2 -8.14 -19.04 11.51
C SER A 2 -7.89 -17.91 12.52
N LYS A 3 -8.21 -18.12 13.81
CA LYS A 3 -7.99 -17.13 14.89
C LYS A 3 -6.53 -16.69 14.98
N ARG A 4 -5.58 -17.62 14.76
CA ARG A 4 -4.14 -17.33 14.75
C ARG A 4 -3.77 -16.34 13.65
N LEU A 5 -4.23 -16.59 12.41
CA LEU A 5 -3.97 -15.70 11.28
C LEU A 5 -4.59 -14.31 11.49
N GLN A 6 -5.80 -14.26 12.06
CA GLN A 6 -6.47 -13.00 12.38
C GLN A 6 -5.69 -12.16 13.39
N VAL A 7 -5.20 -12.78 14.48
CA VAL A 7 -4.38 -12.10 15.49
C VAL A 7 -3.07 -11.61 14.86
N THR A 8 -2.40 -12.44 14.05
CA THR A 8 -1.19 -12.05 13.34
C THR A 8 -1.42 -10.82 12.46
N LEU A 9 -2.53 -10.76 11.73
CA LEU A 9 -2.86 -9.62 10.87
C LEU A 9 -3.11 -8.34 11.67
N TYR A 10 -3.75 -8.41 12.84
CA TYR A 10 -3.89 -7.24 13.72
C TYR A 10 -2.57 -6.77 14.29
N VAL A 11 -1.68 -7.69 14.69
CA VAL A 11 -0.34 -7.35 15.17
C VAL A 11 0.48 -6.67 14.06
N ILE A 12 0.44 -7.21 12.84
CA ILE A 12 1.08 -6.61 11.66
C ILE A 12 0.48 -5.22 11.38
N ALA A 13 -0.84 -5.07 11.44
CA ALA A 13 -1.49 -3.79 11.23
C ALA A 13 -1.03 -2.73 12.25
N ALA A 14 -0.99 -3.08 13.53
CA ALA A 14 -0.53 -2.18 14.59
C ALA A 14 0.95 -1.79 14.38
N TYR A 15 1.82 -2.77 14.10
CA TYR A 15 3.24 -2.54 13.84
C TYR A 15 3.46 -1.59 12.67
N LEU A 16 2.84 -1.86 11.52
CA LEU A 16 2.98 -1.05 10.32
C LEU A 16 2.37 0.34 10.47
N THR A 17 1.32 0.49 11.29
CA THR A 17 0.75 1.80 11.61
C THR A 17 1.74 2.67 12.36
N VAL A 18 2.37 2.10 13.40
CA VAL A 18 3.37 2.82 14.21
C VAL A 18 4.55 3.25 13.35
N PHE A 19 5.09 2.34 12.52
CA PHE A 19 6.17 2.69 11.59
C PHE A 19 5.75 3.71 10.54
N GLY A 20 4.55 3.58 9.97
CA GLY A 20 4.03 4.52 8.99
C GLY A 20 3.91 5.95 9.54
N ILE A 21 3.40 6.10 10.76
CA ILE A 21 3.34 7.38 11.46
C ILE A 21 4.74 7.92 11.74
N LEU A 22 5.66 7.07 12.22
CA LEU A 22 7.06 7.43 12.47
C LEU A 22 7.73 7.98 11.20
N PHE A 23 7.56 7.31 10.05
CA PHE A 23 8.15 7.75 8.79
C PHE A 23 7.59 9.09 8.27
N ILE A 24 6.31 9.37 8.48
CA ILE A 24 5.66 10.60 8.00
C ILE A 24 5.97 11.79 8.91
N PHE A 25 5.83 11.60 10.22
CA PHE A 25 5.82 12.71 11.17
C PHE A 25 7.12 12.84 11.98
N LEU A 26 7.89 11.76 12.12
CA LEU A 26 9.05 11.67 13.01
C LEU A 26 10.23 10.92 12.35
N PRO A 27 10.68 11.31 11.14
CA PRO A 27 11.71 10.57 10.40
C PRO A 27 13.04 10.47 11.16
N SER A 28 13.41 11.48 11.95
CA SER A 28 14.60 11.46 12.82
C SER A 28 14.52 10.44 13.97
N VAL A 29 13.32 10.04 14.36
CA VAL A 29 13.11 8.95 15.34
C VAL A 29 13.16 7.61 14.62
N ALA A 30 12.56 7.52 13.43
CA ALA A 30 12.63 6.32 12.59
C ALA A 30 14.08 5.92 12.26
N GLU A 31 14.95 6.88 11.93
CA GLU A 31 16.39 6.63 11.72
C GLU A 31 17.08 5.97 12.92
N LYS A 32 16.78 6.46 14.13
CA LYS A 32 17.37 5.95 15.37
C LYS A 32 16.87 4.55 15.70
N VAL A 33 15.58 4.28 15.46
CA VAL A 33 14.97 2.97 15.71
C VAL A 33 15.46 1.93 14.69
N LEU A 34 15.68 2.33 13.45
CA LEU A 34 16.14 1.46 12.36
C LEU A 34 17.67 1.32 12.28
N SER A 35 18.40 2.08 13.09
CA SER A 35 19.87 2.17 13.07
C SER A 35 20.44 2.38 11.65
N ASN A 36 19.71 3.13 10.82
CA ASN A 36 20.03 3.38 9.42
C ASN A 36 19.71 4.82 9.07
N THR A 37 20.53 5.42 8.20
CA THR A 37 20.25 6.73 7.62
C THR A 37 19.10 6.58 6.63
N LEU A 38 18.06 7.38 6.81
CA LEU A 38 16.93 7.32 5.91
C LEU A 38 17.21 8.18 4.67
N PRO A 39 16.79 7.76 3.47
CA PRO A 39 16.94 8.56 2.26
C PRO A 39 16.17 9.89 2.36
N ASP A 40 16.30 10.75 1.34
CA ASP A 40 15.56 12.02 1.21
C ASP A 40 14.12 11.95 1.77
N LYS A 41 13.69 13.02 2.46
CA LYS A 41 12.35 13.23 3.02
C LYS A 41 11.21 12.75 2.11
N ALA A 42 11.33 12.91 0.79
CA ALA A 42 10.34 12.42 -0.17
C ALA A 42 10.17 10.89 -0.14
N LEU A 43 11.28 10.14 -0.08
CA LEU A 43 11.27 8.68 0.05
C LEU A 43 10.74 8.23 1.42
N ASN A 44 11.05 8.96 2.48
CA ASN A 44 10.53 8.63 3.81
C ASN A 44 9.02 8.80 3.91
N MET A 45 8.47 9.87 3.33
CA MET A 45 7.03 10.03 3.23
C MET A 45 6.39 8.89 2.42
N LEU A 46 7.02 8.48 1.31
CA LEU A 46 6.55 7.36 0.51
C LEU A 46 6.54 6.04 1.30
N TYR A 47 7.61 5.74 2.04
CA TYR A 47 7.68 4.56 2.91
C TYR A 47 6.62 4.59 4.01
N GLY A 48 6.36 5.77 4.58
CA GLY A 48 5.30 5.96 5.56
C GLY A 48 3.91 5.71 4.98
N GLN A 49 3.62 6.25 3.80
CA GLN A 49 2.35 6.02 3.08
C GLN A 49 2.14 4.55 2.72
N LEU A 50 3.18 3.87 2.24
CA LEU A 50 3.15 2.44 1.95
C LEU A 50 2.89 1.62 3.23
N SER A 51 3.59 1.94 4.32
CA SER A 51 3.42 1.25 5.61
C SER A 51 1.99 1.39 6.14
N LEU A 52 1.42 2.60 6.10
CA LEU A 52 0.02 2.83 6.50
C LEU A 52 -0.97 2.10 5.59
N THR A 53 -0.69 2.04 4.29
CA THR A 53 -1.52 1.32 3.33
C THR A 53 -1.52 -0.18 3.62
N PHE A 54 -0.36 -0.78 3.90
CA PHE A 54 -0.27 -2.17 4.30
C PHE A 54 -0.90 -2.44 5.67
N ALA A 55 -0.76 -1.51 6.61
CA ALA A 55 -1.43 -1.60 7.91
C ALA A 55 -2.96 -1.67 7.75
N TYR A 56 -3.53 -0.77 6.95
CA TYR A 56 -4.96 -0.74 6.68
C TYR A 56 -5.42 -1.98 5.91
N THR A 57 -4.61 -2.45 4.97
CA THR A 57 -4.86 -3.69 4.22
C THR A 57 -4.90 -4.90 5.15
N ALA A 58 -3.93 -5.03 6.05
CA ALA A 58 -3.88 -6.09 7.05
C ALA A 58 -5.06 -6.03 8.03
N PHE A 59 -5.46 -4.82 8.48
CA PHE A 59 -6.63 -4.61 9.31
C PHE A 59 -7.93 -5.07 8.64
N LEU A 60 -8.15 -4.69 7.37
CA LEU A 60 -9.35 -5.10 6.62
C LEU A 60 -9.35 -6.61 6.32
N ALA A 61 -8.19 -7.19 6.00
CA ALA A 61 -8.02 -8.63 5.84
C ALA A 61 -8.36 -9.38 7.14
N ALA A 62 -7.92 -8.86 8.30
CA ALA A 62 -8.18 -9.43 9.61
C ALA A 62 -9.68 -9.51 9.96
N ARG A 63 -10.52 -8.66 9.36
CA ARG A 63 -11.97 -8.66 9.62
C ARG A 63 -12.70 -9.80 8.91
N GLY A 64 -12.15 -10.37 7.83
CA GLY A 64 -12.80 -11.40 7.03
C GLY A 64 -14.18 -10.97 6.48
N GLY A 65 -14.85 -11.83 5.71
CA GLY A 65 -16.21 -11.54 5.19
C GLY A 65 -16.30 -10.17 4.51
N ASP A 66 -17.18 -9.28 4.99
CA ASP A 66 -17.34 -7.89 4.57
C ASP A 66 -16.03 -7.08 4.51
N GLY A 67 -15.05 -7.43 5.36
CA GLY A 67 -13.72 -6.83 5.38
C GLY A 67 -12.94 -7.09 4.09
N LEU A 68 -13.10 -8.27 3.47
CA LEU A 68 -12.45 -8.62 2.19
C LEU A 68 -13.07 -7.85 1.02
N GLY A 69 -14.39 -7.67 1.02
CA GLY A 69 -15.07 -6.83 0.03
C GLY A 69 -14.70 -5.34 0.13
N LYS A 70 -14.44 -4.83 1.35
CA LYS A 70 -13.91 -3.48 1.56
C LYS A 70 -12.44 -3.39 1.14
N LEU A 71 -11.63 -4.38 1.49
CA LEU A 71 -10.23 -4.48 1.12
C LEU A 71 -10.03 -4.46 -0.39
N SER A 72 -10.78 -5.29 -1.12
CA SER A 72 -10.74 -5.34 -2.58
C SER A 72 -11.00 -3.97 -3.22
N ARG A 73 -12.01 -3.24 -2.74
CA ARG A 73 -12.32 -1.89 -3.22
C ARG A 73 -11.20 -0.89 -2.93
N VAL A 74 -10.59 -0.97 -1.76
CA VAL A 74 -9.46 -0.11 -1.38
C VAL A 74 -8.24 -0.38 -2.26
N ILE A 75 -7.90 -1.66 -2.47
CA ILE A 75 -6.79 -2.04 -3.35
C ILE A 75 -7.08 -1.61 -4.78
N LEU A 76 -8.31 -1.79 -5.28
CA LEU A 76 -8.71 -1.33 -6.61
C LEU A 76 -8.54 0.19 -6.78
N ALA A 77 -8.97 0.98 -5.79
CA ALA A 77 -8.78 2.43 -5.82
C ALA A 77 -7.29 2.81 -5.83
N LEU A 78 -6.46 2.12 -5.03
CA LEU A 78 -5.02 2.32 -4.98
C LEU A 78 -4.34 1.98 -6.30
N THR A 79 -4.60 0.79 -6.87
CA THR A 79 -3.96 0.38 -8.12
C THR A 79 -4.38 1.30 -9.27
N THR A 80 -5.66 1.71 -9.30
CA THR A 80 -6.15 2.70 -10.28
C THR A 80 -5.43 4.04 -10.11
N GLY A 81 -5.31 4.54 -8.87
CA GLY A 81 -4.61 5.78 -8.58
C GLY A 81 -3.14 5.73 -9.02
N HIS A 82 -2.44 4.63 -8.73
CA HIS A 82 -1.06 4.43 -9.17
C HIS A 82 -0.94 4.42 -10.70
N VAL A 83 -1.89 3.81 -11.42
CA VAL A 83 -1.91 3.86 -12.89
C VAL A 83 -1.98 5.30 -13.39
N VAL A 84 -2.89 6.12 -12.84
CA VAL A 84 -3.03 7.53 -13.23
C VAL A 84 -1.74 8.30 -12.94
N VAL A 85 -1.18 8.13 -11.74
CA VAL A 85 0.05 8.84 -11.32
C VAL A 85 1.23 8.47 -12.19
N PHE A 86 1.49 7.17 -12.40
CA PHE A 86 2.63 6.73 -13.22
C PHE A 86 2.45 7.08 -14.70
N ALA A 87 1.22 7.00 -15.24
CA ALA A 87 0.93 7.44 -16.60
C ALA A 87 1.19 8.95 -16.76
N TYR A 88 0.79 9.77 -15.79
CA TYR A 88 1.08 11.20 -15.78
C TYR A 88 2.58 11.50 -15.68
N GLN A 89 3.30 10.81 -14.79
CA GLN A 89 4.75 10.98 -14.63
C GLN A 89 5.53 10.60 -15.90
N LEU A 90 5.09 9.56 -16.62
CA LEU A 90 5.64 9.20 -17.93
C LEU A 90 5.28 10.23 -19.00
N GLY A 91 4.01 10.64 -19.06
CA GLY A 91 3.52 11.60 -20.07
C GLY A 91 4.14 13.00 -19.94
N THR A 92 4.54 13.39 -18.73
CA THR A 92 5.23 14.66 -18.45
C THR A 92 6.75 14.56 -18.51
N GLY A 93 7.31 13.36 -18.71
CA GLY A 93 8.76 13.13 -18.74
C GLY A 93 9.45 13.24 -17.38
N MET A 94 8.69 13.24 -16.27
CA MET A 94 9.23 13.32 -14.90
C MET A 94 10.00 12.05 -14.51
N LEU A 95 9.55 10.90 -15.01
CA LEU A 95 10.23 9.61 -14.90
C LEU A 95 10.35 8.97 -16.28
N ASN A 96 11.39 8.17 -16.49
CA ASN A 96 11.52 7.37 -17.70
C ASN A 96 10.79 6.02 -17.58
N PHE A 97 10.65 5.31 -18.70
CA PHE A 97 9.93 4.03 -18.74
C PHE A 97 10.56 2.96 -17.84
N ALA A 98 11.88 2.94 -17.65
CA ALA A 98 12.52 1.97 -16.76
C ALA A 98 12.14 2.20 -15.28
N GLN A 99 11.85 3.44 -14.90
CA GLN A 99 11.48 3.83 -13.54
C GLN A 99 9.98 3.66 -13.25
N ALA A 100 9.11 4.03 -14.20
CA ALA A 100 7.65 4.05 -14.00
C ALA A 100 6.87 3.01 -14.82
N GLY A 101 7.46 2.42 -15.86
CA GLY A 101 6.82 1.43 -16.74
C GLY A 101 6.48 0.11 -16.05
N PRO A 102 7.44 -0.58 -15.39
CA PRO A 102 7.15 -1.79 -14.65
C PRO A 102 6.05 -1.61 -13.58
N PRO A 103 6.10 -0.60 -12.67
CA PRO A 103 5.03 -0.42 -11.70
C PRO A 103 3.70 0.00 -12.35
N LEU A 104 3.71 0.77 -13.45
CA LEU A 104 2.49 1.09 -14.20
C LEU A 104 1.80 -0.15 -14.74
N ILE A 105 2.53 -1.04 -15.43
CA ILE A 105 1.98 -2.26 -16.04
C ILE A 105 1.38 -3.16 -14.97
N ILE A 106 2.12 -3.39 -13.88
CA ILE A 106 1.66 -4.23 -12.77
C ILE A 106 0.37 -3.67 -12.15
N ASN A 107 0.32 -2.37 -11.86
CA ASN A 107 -0.88 -1.75 -11.30
C ASN A 107 -2.06 -1.73 -12.29
N ALA A 108 -1.81 -1.61 -13.60
CA ALA A 108 -2.84 -1.68 -14.63
C ALA A 108 -3.46 -3.08 -14.69
N ILE A 109 -2.62 -4.13 -14.69
CA ILE A 109 -3.09 -5.53 -14.65
C ILE A 109 -3.91 -5.77 -13.39
N PHE A 110 -3.40 -5.40 -12.21
CA PHE A 110 -4.15 -5.57 -10.96
C PHE A 110 -5.46 -4.79 -10.96
N THR A 111 -5.48 -3.58 -11.51
CA THR A 111 -6.71 -2.79 -11.64
C THR A 111 -7.75 -3.51 -12.49
N VAL A 112 -7.36 -4.03 -13.66
CA VAL A 112 -8.27 -4.78 -14.54
C VAL A 112 -8.77 -6.04 -13.85
N LEU A 113 -7.88 -6.85 -13.28
CA LEU A 113 -8.25 -8.09 -12.60
C LEU A 113 -9.19 -7.81 -11.41
N LEU A 114 -8.84 -6.87 -10.54
CA LEU A 114 -9.67 -6.53 -9.39
C LEU A 114 -11.00 -5.93 -9.82
N PHE A 115 -11.05 -5.12 -10.89
CA PHE A 115 -12.29 -4.55 -11.38
C PHE A 115 -13.25 -5.63 -11.91
N LEU A 116 -12.73 -6.59 -12.67
CA LEU A 116 -13.49 -7.71 -13.24
C LEU A 116 -13.99 -8.65 -12.14
N PHE A 117 -13.10 -9.07 -11.24
CA PHE A 117 -13.38 -10.07 -10.21
C PHE A 117 -13.91 -9.48 -8.90
N ARG A 118 -14.20 -8.17 -8.83
CA ARG A 118 -14.66 -7.53 -7.58
C ARG A 118 -15.93 -8.14 -7.01
N LYS A 119 -16.82 -8.66 -7.88
CA LYS A 119 -18.13 -9.20 -7.48
C LYS A 119 -17.99 -10.55 -6.78
N ASP A 120 -16.97 -11.32 -7.16
CA ASP A 120 -16.70 -12.67 -6.65
C ASP A 120 -16.11 -12.64 -5.23
N ILE A 121 -15.68 -11.47 -4.76
CA ILE A 121 -15.12 -11.24 -3.42
C ILE A 121 -16.24 -10.90 -2.40
N THR A 122 -17.41 -10.49 -2.89
CA THR A 122 -18.59 -10.12 -2.08
C THR A 122 -19.71 -11.16 -2.08
N ALA A 123 -19.59 -12.20 -2.91
CA ALA A 123 -20.50 -13.34 -2.96
C ALA A 123 -20.10 -14.41 -1.94
#